data_AF-A0A8H7CF37-F1
#
_entry.id   AF-A0A8H7CF37-F1
#
_cell.length_a   1.000
_cell.length_b   1.000
_cell.length_c   1.000
_cell.angle_alpha   90.00
_cell.angle_beta   90.00
_cell.angle_gamma   90.00
#
_symmetry.space_group_name_H-M   'P 1'
#
loop_
_entity.id
_entity.type
_entity.pdbx_description
1 polymer ?
#
loop_
_entity_poly.entity_id
_entity_poly.type
_entity_poly.pdbx_seq_one_letter_code
_entity_poly.pdbx_strand_id
1 'polypeptide(L)'
;MQTVSRIRERRSLVGTVALRVVEEFFGADEYKDKPIAIRQYARYAVRPDGPGFWRIPTPENIPSNPKHPNYIKGVDYLESPFIIKTATAFLKNQKYIIPEAGPDGKFDFSGLPSGLFALSAAGVERAFNAFTATGVRPQKLPKFSQAESGTTCSGYANNIRRFTRSRWESLLNACGVEAEEAAIAPADAMAVDGIRDSMYIPSSP
;
A
#
# COMPACT_ATOMS: atom_id res chain seq x y z
N MET A 1 4.26 -19.69 18.05
CA MET A 1 2.83 -19.31 17.87
C MET A 1 2.56 -17.80 17.95
N GLN A 2 3.34 -16.99 18.68
CA GLN A 2 3.07 -15.54 18.86
C GLN A 2 3.18 -14.68 17.58
N THR A 3 4.04 -15.02 16.62
CA THR A 3 4.26 -14.22 15.40
C THR A 3 3.03 -14.15 14.49
N VAL A 4 2.25 -15.23 14.41
CA VAL A 4 1.06 -15.31 13.55
C VAL A 4 -0.09 -14.43 14.08
N SER A 5 -0.26 -14.32 15.41
CA SER A 5 -1.29 -13.43 15.99
C SER A 5 -0.96 -11.97 15.70
N ARG A 6 0.30 -11.56 15.88
CA ARG A 6 0.76 -10.18 15.61
C ARG A 6 0.50 -9.75 14.17
N ILE A 7 0.72 -10.64 13.19
CA ILE A 7 0.46 -10.35 11.77
C ILE A 7 -1.05 -10.18 11.52
N ARG A 8 -1.89 -11.04 12.12
CA ARG A 8 -3.35 -10.94 11.99
C ARG A 8 -3.89 -9.64 12.58
N GLU A 9 -3.42 -9.27 13.76
CA GLU A 9 -3.77 -8.02 14.44
C GLU A 9 -3.41 -6.80 13.60
N ARG A 10 -2.19 -6.75 13.05
CA ARG A 10 -1.75 -5.64 12.20
C ARG A 10 -2.60 -5.51 10.93
N ARG A 11 -2.96 -6.62 10.27
CA ARG A 11 -3.86 -6.56 9.10
C ARG A 11 -5.21 -5.96 9.48
N SER A 12 -5.83 -6.47 10.55
CA SER A 12 -7.12 -5.95 11.01
C SER A 12 -7.03 -4.45 11.33
N LEU A 13 -5.93 -4.00 11.92
CA LEU A 13 -5.70 -2.60 12.24
C LEU A 13 -5.60 -1.72 10.99
N VAL A 14 -4.89 -2.16 9.95
CA VAL A 14 -4.83 -1.44 8.65
C VAL A 14 -6.24 -1.28 8.07
N GLY A 15 -7.03 -2.35 8.06
CA GLY A 15 -8.42 -2.29 7.58
C GLY A 15 -9.30 -1.33 8.38
N THR A 16 -9.12 -1.26 9.71
CA THR A 16 -9.83 -0.29 10.57
C THR A 16 -9.40 1.15 10.28
N VAL A 17 -8.10 1.40 10.07
CA VAL A 17 -7.59 2.74 9.73
C VAL A 17 -8.14 3.18 8.37
N ALA A 18 -8.09 2.30 7.36
CA ALA A 18 -8.63 2.61 6.02
C ALA A 18 -10.12 2.98 6.07
N LEU A 19 -10.91 2.21 6.84
CA LEU A 19 -12.32 2.50 7.03
C LEU A 19 -12.55 3.86 7.69
N ARG A 20 -11.79 4.18 8.74
CA ARG A 20 -11.87 5.49 9.40
C ARG A 20 -11.53 6.63 8.45
N VAL A 21 -10.48 6.48 7.63
CA VAL A 21 -10.07 7.48 6.65
C VAL A 21 -11.18 7.77 5.64
N VAL A 22 -11.89 6.74 5.16
CA VAL A 22 -13.03 6.89 4.25
C VAL A 22 -14.25 7.49 4.95
N GLU A 23 -14.52 7.10 6.19
CA GLU A 23 -15.61 7.67 7.00
C GLU A 23 -15.40 9.17 7.27
N GLU A 24 -14.18 9.57 7.62
CA GLU A 24 -13.82 10.98 7.80
C GLU A 24 -14.05 11.78 6.52
N PHE A 25 -13.69 11.21 5.35
CA PHE A 25 -13.94 11.86 4.06
C PHE A 25 -15.44 12.06 3.79
N PHE A 26 -16.26 11.02 4.02
CA PHE A 26 -17.71 11.15 3.87
C PHE A 26 -18.40 11.95 4.98
N GLY A 27 -17.68 12.29 6.05
CA GLY A 27 -18.13 13.22 7.09
C GLY A 27 -18.05 14.70 6.70
N ALA A 28 -17.39 15.03 5.58
CA ALA A 28 -17.29 16.41 5.08
C ALA A 28 -18.65 16.94 4.59
N ASP A 29 -18.85 18.26 4.62
CA ASP A 29 -20.12 18.94 4.29
C ASP A 29 -20.65 18.62 2.88
N GLU A 30 -19.75 18.30 1.95
CA GLU A 30 -20.11 17.87 0.60
C GLU A 30 -20.93 16.57 0.60
N TYR A 31 -20.64 15.64 1.51
CA TYR A 31 -21.21 14.28 1.56
C TYR A 31 -22.11 14.02 2.77
N LYS A 32 -21.99 14.82 3.82
CA LYS A 32 -22.75 14.67 5.06
C LYS A 32 -24.25 14.59 4.78
N ASP A 33 -24.89 13.56 5.32
CA ASP A 33 -26.31 13.25 5.17
C ASP A 33 -26.81 13.11 3.71
N LYS A 34 -25.90 12.85 2.76
CA LYS A 34 -26.20 12.70 1.31
C LYS A 34 -25.85 11.28 0.82
N PRO A 35 -26.64 10.25 1.16
CA PRO A 35 -26.34 8.86 0.80
C PRO A 35 -26.22 8.64 -0.73
N ILE A 36 -26.99 9.38 -1.54
CA ILE A 36 -26.90 9.26 -3.01
C ILE A 36 -25.52 9.71 -3.51
N ALA A 37 -25.02 10.85 -3.02
CA ALA A 37 -23.70 11.37 -3.39
C ALA A 37 -22.58 10.45 -2.89
N ILE A 38 -22.68 9.96 -1.65
CA ILE A 38 -21.74 8.99 -1.08
C ILE A 38 -21.69 7.72 -1.95
N ARG A 39 -22.85 7.18 -2.34
CA ARG A 39 -22.95 5.98 -3.17
C ARG A 39 -22.30 6.18 -4.54
N GLN A 40 -22.57 7.32 -5.18
CA GLN A 40 -21.98 7.67 -6.49
C GLN A 40 -20.47 7.76 -6.38
N TYR A 41 -19.96 8.54 -5.42
CA TYR A 41 -18.53 8.67 -5.20
C TYR A 41 -17.87 7.33 -4.84
N ALA A 42 -18.49 6.52 -3.98
CA ALA A 42 -17.95 5.22 -3.61
C ALA A 42 -17.80 4.29 -4.83
N ARG A 43 -18.78 4.30 -5.75
CA ARG A 43 -18.71 3.54 -7.01
C ARG A 43 -17.61 4.04 -7.93
N TYR A 44 -17.44 5.36 -8.01
CA TYR A 44 -16.35 5.97 -8.75
C TYR A 44 -14.99 5.60 -8.13
N ALA A 45 -14.87 5.68 -6.80
CA ALA A 45 -13.64 5.42 -6.06
C ALA A 45 -13.13 3.98 -6.19
N VAL A 46 -14.01 2.98 -6.26
CA VAL A 46 -13.63 1.57 -6.43
C VAL A 46 -13.35 1.17 -7.88
N ARG A 47 -13.50 2.08 -8.85
CA ARG A 47 -13.05 1.80 -10.22
C ARG A 47 -11.54 1.54 -10.23
N PRO A 48 -11.04 0.67 -11.15
CA PRO A 48 -9.60 0.41 -11.27
C PRO A 48 -8.76 1.68 -11.48
N ASP A 49 -9.36 2.71 -12.05
CA ASP A 49 -8.77 4.01 -12.39
C ASP A 49 -9.34 5.19 -11.56
N GLY A 50 -10.04 4.87 -10.45
CA GLY A 50 -10.76 5.83 -9.63
C GLY A 50 -9.94 6.46 -8.49
N PRO A 51 -10.52 7.46 -7.79
CA PRO A 51 -9.85 8.22 -6.74
C PRO A 51 -9.47 7.40 -5.51
N GLY A 52 -10.00 6.19 -5.34
CA GLY A 52 -9.60 5.29 -4.27
C GLY A 52 -8.13 4.89 -4.37
N PHE A 53 -7.56 4.87 -5.57
CA PHE A 53 -6.21 4.35 -5.82
C PHE A 53 -5.26 5.34 -6.48
N TRP A 54 -5.76 6.34 -7.22
CA TRP A 54 -4.91 7.24 -8.00
C TRP A 54 -4.87 8.63 -7.39
N ARG A 55 -3.69 9.29 -7.45
CA ARG A 55 -3.55 10.70 -7.05
C ARG A 55 -4.36 11.61 -7.96
N ILE A 56 -4.27 11.37 -9.26
CA ILE A 56 -5.06 12.03 -10.29
C ILE A 56 -5.85 10.93 -11.01
N PRO A 57 -7.11 10.66 -10.63
CA PRO A 57 -7.90 9.59 -11.21
C PRO A 57 -8.42 9.94 -12.62
N THR A 58 -8.87 8.93 -13.35
CA THR A 58 -9.65 9.13 -14.57
C THR A 58 -10.97 9.82 -14.22
N PRO A 59 -11.36 10.93 -14.88
CA PRO A 59 -12.64 11.59 -14.61
C PRO A 59 -13.84 10.64 -14.64
N GLU A 60 -14.80 10.85 -13.73
CA GLU A 60 -15.95 9.93 -13.54
C GLU A 60 -16.76 9.71 -14.82
N ASN A 61 -16.94 10.76 -15.63
CA ASN A 61 -17.74 10.75 -16.86
C ASN A 61 -17.01 10.15 -18.07
N ILE A 62 -15.78 9.68 -17.91
CA ILE A 62 -14.99 9.06 -18.98
C ILE A 62 -15.08 7.53 -18.88
N PRO A 63 -15.18 6.82 -20.02
CA PRO A 63 -15.21 5.36 -20.04
C PRO A 63 -14.03 4.75 -19.27
N SER A 64 -14.28 3.66 -18.55
CA SER A 64 -13.25 2.95 -17.78
C SER A 64 -12.40 2.00 -18.64
N ASN A 65 -12.78 1.79 -19.91
CA ASN A 65 -12.09 0.86 -20.80
C ASN A 65 -10.82 1.51 -21.38
N PRO A 66 -9.62 0.96 -21.11
CA PRO A 66 -8.36 1.50 -21.65
C PRO A 66 -8.25 1.49 -23.18
N LYS A 67 -9.10 0.71 -23.87
CA LYS A 67 -9.14 0.66 -25.34
C LYS A 67 -10.05 1.71 -25.96
N HIS A 68 -10.81 2.46 -25.15
CA HIS A 68 -11.70 3.49 -25.67
C HIS A 68 -10.88 4.71 -26.13
N PRO A 69 -11.18 5.34 -27.29
CA PRO A 69 -10.37 6.44 -27.82
C PRO A 69 -10.29 7.65 -26.89
N ASN A 70 -11.34 7.91 -26.11
CA ASN A 70 -11.39 9.00 -25.14
C ASN A 70 -10.93 8.58 -23.73
N TYR A 71 -10.33 7.40 -23.56
CA TYR A 71 -9.82 6.98 -22.26
C TYR A 71 -8.66 7.86 -21.83
N ILE A 72 -8.76 8.43 -20.64
CA ILE A 72 -7.67 9.16 -19.99
C ILE A 72 -7.17 8.27 -18.86
N LYS A 73 -5.89 7.91 -18.88
CA LYS A 73 -5.31 7.09 -17.81
C LYS A 73 -5.06 7.93 -16.57
N GLY A 74 -5.40 7.39 -15.40
CA GLY A 74 -4.99 7.97 -14.13
C GLY A 74 -3.47 8.14 -14.00
N VAL A 75 -3.07 9.10 -13.17
CA VAL A 75 -1.67 9.38 -12.86
C VAL A 75 -1.42 9.06 -11.40
N ASP A 76 -0.26 8.46 -11.16
CA ASP A 76 0.23 8.03 -9.86
C ASP A 76 -0.64 7.01 -9.11
N TYR A 77 -0.56 5.77 -9.60
CA TYR A 77 -1.19 4.61 -8.96
C TYR A 77 -0.68 4.34 -7.53
N LEU A 78 -1.62 4.11 -6.62
CA LEU A 78 -1.47 3.93 -5.17
C LEU A 78 -1.05 5.18 -4.39
N GLU A 79 -1.05 6.36 -5.01
CA GLU A 79 -0.79 7.64 -4.34
C GLU A 79 -2.08 8.42 -4.03
N SER A 80 -3.23 7.74 -3.95
CA SER A 80 -4.46 8.41 -3.49
C SER A 80 -4.29 8.92 -2.05
N PRO A 81 -4.91 10.06 -1.68
CA PRO A 81 -4.89 10.54 -0.31
C PRO A 81 -5.36 9.49 0.71
N PHE A 82 -6.28 8.60 0.31
CA PHE A 82 -6.78 7.51 1.15
C PHE A 82 -5.70 6.47 1.46
N ILE A 83 -4.96 6.03 0.45
CA ILE A 83 -3.88 5.05 0.63
C ILE A 83 -2.72 5.67 1.39
N ILE A 84 -2.30 6.88 1.02
CA ILE A 84 -1.22 7.61 1.68
C ILE A 84 -1.54 7.81 3.17
N LYS A 85 -2.73 8.33 3.51
CA LYS A 85 -3.14 8.54 4.91
C LYS A 85 -3.21 7.23 5.69
N THR A 86 -3.68 6.15 5.06
CA THR A 86 -3.75 4.82 5.67
C THR A 86 -2.35 4.26 5.94
N ALA A 87 -1.46 4.26 4.94
CA ALA A 87 -0.10 3.73 5.05
C ALA A 87 0.74 4.55 6.06
N THR A 88 0.66 5.88 5.98
CA THR A 88 1.40 6.80 6.86
C THR A 88 1.16 6.51 8.34
N ALA A 89 -0.03 6.07 8.73
CA ALA A 89 -0.33 5.70 10.12
C ALA A 89 0.57 4.57 10.68
N PHE A 90 1.17 3.76 9.81
CA PHE A 90 2.06 2.64 10.15
C PHE A 90 3.52 2.86 9.77
N LEU A 91 3.80 3.88 8.95
CA LEU A 91 5.15 4.26 8.54
C LEU A 91 5.83 5.23 9.51
N LYS A 92 5.08 5.82 10.46
CA LYS A 92 5.66 6.74 11.47
C LYS A 92 6.86 6.10 12.15
N ASN A 93 8.02 6.78 12.06
CA ASN A 93 9.30 6.38 12.63
C ASN A 93 10.00 5.17 11.98
N GLN A 94 9.57 4.75 10.79
CA GLN A 94 10.30 3.75 10.01
C GLN A 94 11.22 4.47 9.03
N LYS A 95 12.52 4.18 9.09
CA LYS A 95 13.45 4.53 8.03
C LYS A 95 13.40 3.45 6.96
N TYR A 96 13.42 3.85 5.70
CA TYR A 96 13.54 2.92 4.58
C TYR A 96 14.75 3.29 3.75
N ILE A 97 15.49 2.25 3.39
CA ILE A 97 16.52 2.33 2.39
C ILE A 97 15.85 1.89 1.09
N ILE A 98 15.87 2.76 0.09
CA ILE A 98 15.49 2.38 -1.27
C ILE A 98 16.76 1.77 -1.88
N PRO A 99 16.79 0.46 -2.10
CA PRO A 99 18.01 -0.21 -2.53
C PRO A 99 18.37 0.24 -3.94
N GLU A 100 19.67 0.34 -4.18
CA GLU A 100 20.19 0.56 -5.52
C GLU A 100 19.96 -0.68 -6.39
N ALA A 101 20.06 -0.48 -7.71
CA ALA A 101 20.07 -1.61 -8.62
C ALA A 101 21.30 -2.47 -8.32
N GLY A 102 21.11 -3.77 -8.16
CA GLY A 102 22.22 -4.70 -7.99
C GLY A 102 23.11 -4.77 -9.25
N PRO A 103 24.21 -5.53 -9.19
CA PRO A 103 25.13 -5.70 -10.32
C PRO A 103 24.46 -6.24 -11.60
N ASP A 104 23.34 -6.94 -11.46
CA ASP A 104 22.53 -7.46 -12.55
C ASP A 104 21.48 -6.45 -13.08
N GLY A 105 21.51 -5.21 -12.58
CA GLY A 105 20.55 -4.16 -12.89
C GLY A 105 19.18 -4.34 -12.25
N LYS A 106 18.99 -5.35 -11.38
CA LYS A 106 17.70 -5.61 -10.73
C LYS A 106 17.61 -4.90 -9.39
N PHE A 107 16.44 -4.35 -9.12
CA PHE A 107 16.12 -3.76 -7.82
C PHE A 107 15.66 -4.84 -6.85
N ASP A 108 16.30 -4.91 -5.68
CA ASP A 108 15.84 -5.77 -4.60
C ASP A 108 14.68 -5.09 -3.84
N PHE A 109 13.45 -5.52 -4.05
CA PHE A 109 12.30 -4.92 -3.36
C PHE A 109 12.05 -5.50 -1.95
N SER A 110 12.95 -6.35 -1.43
CA SER A 110 12.76 -7.07 -0.15
C SER A 110 12.63 -6.13 1.06
N GLY A 111 13.28 -4.97 1.04
CA GLY A 111 13.25 -3.96 2.10
C GLY A 111 12.06 -3.00 2.05
N LEU A 112 11.27 -3.02 0.96
CA LEU A 112 10.20 -2.05 0.77
C LEU A 112 8.88 -2.51 1.41
N PRO A 113 8.04 -1.59 1.94
CA PRO A 113 6.81 -1.91 2.65
C PRO A 113 5.65 -2.32 1.70
N SER A 114 5.93 -3.14 0.69
CA SER A 114 4.97 -3.63 -0.32
C SER A 114 3.73 -4.25 0.31
N GLY A 115 3.90 -5.03 1.37
CA GLY A 115 2.79 -5.64 2.09
C GLY A 115 1.87 -4.61 2.74
N LEU A 116 2.42 -3.51 3.27
CA LEU A 116 1.62 -2.45 3.89
C LEU A 116 0.81 -1.67 2.86
N PHE A 117 1.41 -1.30 1.72
CA PHE A 117 0.68 -0.61 0.65
C PHE A 117 -0.39 -1.50 0.03
N ALA A 118 -0.11 -2.79 -0.17
CA ALA A 118 -1.11 -3.76 -0.63
C ALA A 118 -2.29 -3.91 0.34
N LEU A 119 -2.02 -3.99 1.65
CA LEU A 119 -3.05 -4.02 2.68
C LEU A 119 -3.84 -2.71 2.74
N SER A 120 -3.17 -1.57 2.58
CA SER A 120 -3.80 -0.24 2.58
C SER A 120 -4.76 -0.10 1.40
N ALA A 121 -4.33 -0.47 0.19
CA ALA A 121 -5.17 -0.48 -1.01
C ALA A 121 -6.39 -1.40 -0.86
N ALA A 122 -6.19 -2.65 -0.40
CA ALA A 122 -7.28 -3.58 -0.14
C ALA A 122 -8.23 -3.09 0.97
N GLY A 123 -7.70 -2.44 1.99
CA GLY A 123 -8.47 -1.81 3.07
C GLY A 123 -9.34 -0.67 2.55
N VAL A 124 -8.77 0.22 1.74
CA VAL A 124 -9.47 1.36 1.11
C VAL A 124 -10.55 0.88 0.15
N GLU A 125 -10.24 -0.10 -0.71
CA GLU A 125 -11.22 -0.71 -1.62
C GLU A 125 -12.42 -1.26 -0.85
N ARG A 126 -12.16 -2.06 0.20
CA ARG A 126 -13.22 -2.62 1.05
C ARG A 126 -14.01 -1.52 1.76
N ALA A 127 -13.33 -0.47 2.24
CA ALA A 127 -13.97 0.65 2.91
C ALA A 127 -14.94 1.38 1.98
N PHE A 128 -14.56 1.70 0.74
CA PHE A 128 -15.49 2.28 -0.23
C PHE A 128 -16.59 1.30 -0.65
N ASN A 129 -16.27 0.02 -0.86
CA ASN A 129 -17.26 -1.01 -1.19
C ASN A 129 -18.38 -1.14 -0.16
N ALA A 130 -18.13 -0.78 1.11
CA ALA A 130 -19.16 -0.71 2.14
C ALA A 130 -20.31 0.26 1.81
N PHE A 131 -20.07 1.27 0.96
CA PHE A 131 -21.02 2.33 0.65
C PHE A 131 -21.63 2.22 -0.76
N THR A 132 -21.16 1.30 -1.62
CA THR A 132 -21.58 1.26 -3.05
C THR A 132 -23.04 0.85 -3.27
N ALA A 133 -23.64 0.14 -2.31
CA ALA A 133 -25.01 -0.34 -2.39
C ALA A 133 -26.02 0.77 -2.07
N THR A 134 -25.86 1.45 -0.93
CA THR A 134 -26.86 2.38 -0.37
C THR A 134 -26.31 3.77 -0.07
N GLY A 135 -24.99 3.96 -0.06
CA GLY A 135 -24.35 5.16 0.46
C GLY A 135 -24.36 5.27 1.98
N VAL A 136 -24.82 4.22 2.68
CA VAL A 136 -24.83 4.13 4.14
C VAL A 136 -23.97 2.96 4.56
N ARG A 137 -23.12 3.19 5.56
CA ARG A 137 -22.28 2.12 6.12
C ARG A 137 -23.15 1.01 6.72
N PRO A 138 -22.93 -0.26 6.36
CA PRO A 138 -23.61 -1.37 7.02
C PRO A 138 -23.12 -1.53 8.46
N GLN A 139 -24.04 -1.86 9.37
CA GLN A 139 -23.73 -2.03 10.79
C GLN A 139 -22.66 -3.12 11.05
N LYS A 140 -22.66 -4.17 10.24
CA LYS A 140 -21.70 -5.27 10.31
C LYS A 140 -20.93 -5.34 9.00
N LEU A 141 -19.63 -5.08 9.08
CA LEU A 141 -18.70 -5.33 7.98
C LEU A 141 -17.98 -6.67 8.20
N PRO A 142 -17.80 -7.51 7.16
CA PRO A 142 -17.00 -8.73 7.25
C PRO A 142 -15.60 -8.43 7.80
N LYS A 143 -15.01 -9.29 8.62
CA LYS A 143 -13.68 -9.00 9.21
C LYS A 143 -12.63 -8.84 8.11
N PHE A 144 -11.78 -7.81 8.22
CA PHE A 144 -10.62 -7.66 7.33
C PHE A 144 -9.57 -8.72 7.69
N SER A 145 -9.62 -9.83 6.97
CA SER A 145 -8.88 -11.05 7.30
C SER A 145 -8.25 -11.65 6.04
N GLN A 146 -7.39 -12.66 6.21
CA GLN A 146 -6.79 -13.34 5.06
C GLN A 146 -7.85 -14.02 4.18
N ALA A 147 -8.90 -14.60 4.77
CA ALA A 147 -9.94 -15.28 4.03
C ALA A 147 -10.75 -14.30 3.16
N GLU A 148 -11.07 -13.13 3.71
CA GLU A 148 -11.91 -12.13 3.04
C GLU A 148 -11.15 -11.19 2.11
N SER A 149 -9.87 -10.92 2.38
CA SER A 149 -9.12 -9.85 1.71
C SER A 149 -7.76 -10.32 1.18
N GLY A 150 -7.40 -11.60 1.36
CA GLY A 150 -6.13 -12.16 0.93
C GLY A 150 -5.93 -12.12 -0.58
N THR A 151 -6.96 -12.45 -1.36
CA THR A 151 -6.91 -12.40 -2.83
C THR A 151 -6.70 -10.98 -3.34
N THR A 152 -7.51 -10.03 -2.86
CA THR A 152 -7.39 -8.60 -3.22
C THR A 152 -6.02 -8.03 -2.84
N CYS A 153 -5.55 -8.31 -1.61
CA CYS A 153 -4.22 -7.90 -1.17
C CYS A 153 -3.11 -8.51 -2.04
N SER A 154 -3.24 -9.77 -2.45
CA SER A 154 -2.25 -10.42 -3.32
C SER A 154 -2.22 -9.79 -4.72
N GLY A 155 -3.40 -9.41 -5.24
CA GLY A 155 -3.50 -8.64 -6.49
C GLY A 155 -2.72 -7.33 -6.43
N TYR A 156 -2.93 -6.53 -5.39
CA TYR A 156 -2.17 -5.29 -5.19
C TYR A 156 -0.67 -5.54 -5.00
N ALA A 157 -0.29 -6.54 -4.21
CA ALA A 157 1.12 -6.89 -4.02
C ALA A 157 1.82 -7.26 -5.34
N ASN A 158 1.12 -7.98 -6.23
CA ASN A 158 1.64 -8.33 -7.56
C ASN A 158 1.83 -7.09 -8.46
N ASN A 159 0.93 -6.10 -8.36
CA ASN A 159 1.08 -4.85 -9.10
C ASN A 159 2.24 -3.99 -8.56
N ILE A 160 2.36 -3.90 -7.24
CA ILE A 160 3.41 -3.13 -6.55
C ILE A 160 4.81 -3.67 -6.89
N ARG A 161 4.98 -4.99 -7.06
CA ARG A 161 6.26 -5.60 -7.49
C ARG A 161 6.76 -5.10 -8.84
N ARG A 162 5.91 -4.43 -9.63
CA ARG A 162 6.27 -3.85 -10.94
C ARG A 162 6.65 -2.37 -10.85
N PHE A 163 6.67 -1.79 -9.64
CA PHE A 163 7.03 -0.40 -9.45
C PHE A 163 8.52 -0.19 -9.71
N THR A 164 8.84 0.90 -10.41
CA THR A 164 10.22 1.35 -10.59
C THR A 164 10.74 1.99 -9.30
N ARG A 165 12.06 2.21 -9.22
CA ARG A 165 12.67 2.99 -8.13
C ARG A 165 12.00 4.37 -7.96
N SER A 166 11.88 5.13 -9.05
CA SER A 166 11.25 6.46 -9.05
C SER A 166 9.80 6.43 -8.54
N ARG A 167 9.08 5.33 -8.81
CA ARG A 167 7.72 5.13 -8.31
C ARG A 167 7.69 4.94 -6.81
N TRP A 168 8.63 4.17 -6.27
CA TRP A 168 8.78 3.97 -4.83
C TRP A 168 9.21 5.23 -4.09
N GLU A 169 10.15 5.98 -4.67
CA GLU A 169 10.57 7.30 -4.15
C GLU A 169 9.37 8.25 -4.05
N SER A 170 8.60 8.41 -5.14
CA SER A 170 7.37 9.22 -5.16
C SER A 170 6.39 8.80 -4.06
N LEU A 171 6.13 7.49 -3.95
CA LEU A 171 5.17 6.93 -3.00
C LEU A 171 5.60 7.13 -1.53
N LEU A 172 6.88 6.93 -1.21
CA LEU A 172 7.42 7.10 0.15
C LEU A 172 7.51 8.59 0.53
N ASN A 173 7.90 9.45 -0.42
CA ASN A 173 7.89 10.90 -0.23
C ASN A 173 6.48 11.42 0.04
N ALA A 174 5.46 10.88 -0.65
CA ALA A 174 4.07 11.24 -0.41
C ALA A 174 3.59 10.86 1.01
N CYS A 175 4.19 9.84 1.63
CA CYS A 175 3.96 9.48 3.03
C CYS A 175 4.79 10.31 4.04
N GLY A 176 5.60 11.27 3.57
CA GLY A 176 6.49 12.06 4.41
C GLY A 176 7.63 11.24 5.02
N VAL A 177 8.02 10.14 4.38
CA VAL A 177 9.17 9.34 4.81
C VAL A 177 10.42 9.85 4.09
N GLU A 178 11.38 10.34 4.86
CA GLU A 178 12.68 10.72 4.33
C GLU A 178 13.44 9.46 3.91
N ALA A 179 13.93 9.44 2.66
CA ALA A 179 14.84 8.40 2.21
C ALA A 179 16.17 8.55 2.95
N GLU A 180 16.61 7.50 3.63
CA GLU A 180 17.98 7.46 4.15
C GLU A 180 18.89 7.10 2.97
N GLU A 181 19.85 7.98 2.65
CA GLU A 181 20.91 7.61 1.71
C GLU A 181 21.61 6.36 2.26
N ALA A 182 21.70 5.32 1.43
CA ALA A 182 22.44 4.13 1.81
C ALA A 182 23.88 4.56 2.13
N ALA A 183 24.25 4.51 3.41
CA ALA A 183 25.63 4.72 3.80
C ALA A 183 26.46 3.72 3.00
N ILE A 184 27.38 4.23 2.16
CA ILE A 184 28.35 3.40 1.45
C ILE A 184 29.12 2.69 2.55
N ALA A 185 28.78 1.42 2.81
CA ALA A 185 29.51 0.64 3.77
C ALA A 185 30.97 0.58 3.28
N PRO A 186 31.97 0.95 4.10
CA PRO A 186 33.36 0.80 3.70
C PRO A 186 33.57 -0.67 3.33
N ALA A 187 34.16 -0.90 2.16
CA ALA A 187 34.31 -2.23 1.54
C ALA A 187 34.92 -3.28 2.49
N ASP A 188 35.63 -2.84 3.53
CA ASP A 188 36.28 -3.69 4.53
C ASP A 188 35.32 -4.34 5.55
N ALA A 189 34.05 -3.88 5.66
CA ALA A 189 33.11 -4.45 6.64
C ALA A 189 32.53 -5.81 6.21
N MET A 190 32.53 -6.14 4.91
CA MET A 190 31.96 -7.39 4.40
C MET A 190 32.88 -8.61 4.54
N ALA A 191 34.15 -8.42 4.95
CA ALA A 191 35.11 -9.51 5.07
C ALA A 191 34.94 -10.33 6.37
N VAL A 192 34.31 -9.79 7.42
CA VAL A 192 34.35 -10.42 8.76
C VAL A 192 33.33 -11.55 8.90
N ASP A 193 32.15 -11.46 8.29
CA ASP A 193 31.12 -12.50 8.44
C ASP A 193 31.45 -13.79 7.67
N GLY A 194 32.22 -13.71 6.56
CA GLY A 194 32.72 -14.90 5.86
C GLY A 194 33.84 -15.64 6.62
N ILE A 195 34.55 -14.95 7.51
CA ILE A 195 35.66 -15.54 8.27
C ILE A 195 35.14 -16.35 9.47
N ARG A 196 33.96 -16.03 10.01
CA ARG A 196 33.41 -16.70 11.20
C ARG A 196 33.16 -18.21 10.99
N ASP A 197 32.72 -18.62 9.80
CA ASP A 197 32.54 -20.04 9.47
C ASP A 197 33.88 -20.78 9.22
N SER A 198 34.97 -20.04 8.98
CA SER A 198 36.31 -20.61 8.76
C SER A 198 37.16 -20.75 10.03
N MET A 199 36.70 -20.23 11.18
CA MET A 199 37.44 -20.27 12.46
C MET A 199 37.26 -21.57 13.25
N TYR A 200 36.72 -22.64 12.65
CA TYR A 200 36.72 -23.95 13.30
C TYR A 200 38.12 -24.56 13.25
N ILE A 201 38.85 -24.50 14.37
CA ILE A 201 40.10 -25.23 14.57
C ILE A 201 39.75 -26.53 15.31
N PRO A 202 39.78 -27.70 14.66
CA PRO A 202 39.58 -28.96 15.37
C PRO A 202 40.70 -29.15 16.40
N SER A 203 40.32 -29.50 17.62
CA SER A 203 41.27 -29.86 18.68
C SER A 203 41.81 -31.27 18.42
N SER A 204 43.13 -31.43 18.43
CA SER A 204 43.82 -32.73 18.53
C SER A 204 44.60 -32.77 19.85
N PRO A 205 44.88 -33.94 20.46
CA PRO A 205 44.80 -35.31 19.92
C PRO A 205 43.69 -36.21 20.52
#